data_AF-A0A522VLN8-F1
#
_entry.id   AF-A0A522VLN8-F1
#
_cell.length_a   1.000
_cell.length_b   1.000
_cell.length_c   1.000
_cell.angle_alpha   90.00
_cell.angle_beta   90.00
_cell.angle_gamma   90.00
#
_symmetry.space_group_name_H-M   'P 1'
#
loop_
_entity.id
_entity.type
_entity.pdbx_description
1 polymer ?
#
loop_
_entity_poly.entity_id
_entity_poly.type
_entity_poly.pdbx_seq_one_letter_code
_entity_poly.pdbx_strand_id
1 'polypeptide(L)'
;MVTIVLDTLEFTTRLKAGGFSEQQAETQARVIADLVEKQLATRQEVESREADIKREVHESENRLEIRVRELELKIENTRAELKLDIDIAKAELKRDIEACRADLVKWVVGVVFGVGLLQLSIITALLLRVINKL
;
A
#
# COMPACT_ATOMS: atom_id res chain seq x y z
N MET A 1 33.50 -17.18 20.90
CA MET A 1 34.80 -16.71 20.36
C MET A 1 35.82 -16.83 21.48
N VAL A 2 37.06 -17.25 21.20
CA VAL A 2 38.12 -17.30 22.22
C VAL A 2 38.70 -15.89 22.36
N THR A 3 38.57 -15.30 23.54
CA THR A 3 39.20 -14.01 23.86
C THR A 3 40.67 -14.26 24.10
N ILE A 4 41.53 -13.74 23.21
CA ILE A 4 42.98 -13.79 23.41
C ILE A 4 43.34 -12.67 24.39
N VAL A 5 43.67 -13.04 25.63
CA VAL A 5 44.19 -12.11 26.63
C VAL A 5 45.71 -12.17 26.57
N LEU A 6 46.36 -11.03 26.36
CA LEU A 6 47.82 -10.94 26.41
C LEU A 6 48.28 -10.95 27.87
N ASP A 7 49.03 -11.98 28.26
CA ASP A 7 49.77 -11.95 29.52
C ASP A 7 51.01 -11.07 29.36
N THR A 8 50.91 -9.82 29.78
CA THR A 8 52.00 -8.83 29.71
C THR A 8 53.20 -9.25 30.56
N LEU A 9 53.00 -9.99 31.65
CA LEU A 9 54.07 -10.43 32.55
C LEU A 9 54.84 -11.61 31.94
N GLU A 10 54.14 -12.60 31.38
CA GLU A 10 54.77 -13.68 30.64
C GLU A 10 55.52 -13.14 29.41
N PHE A 11 54.91 -12.20 28.69
CA PHE A 11 55.49 -11.59 27.49
C PHE A 11 56.76 -10.78 27.81
N THR A 12 56.75 -9.94 28.85
CA THR A 12 57.95 -9.22 29.32
C THR A 12 59.05 -10.18 29.77
N THR A 13 58.69 -11.26 30.48
CA THR A 13 59.64 -12.28 30.94
C THR A 13 60.34 -12.97 29.76
N ARG A 14 59.60 -13.30 28.71
CA ARG A 14 60.14 -13.89 27.47
C ARG A 14 61.06 -12.92 26.72
N LEU A 15 60.71 -11.63 26.67
CA LEU A 15 61.58 -10.61 26.07
C LEU A 15 62.90 -10.47 26.84
N LYS A 16 62.86 -10.42 28.18
CA LYS A 16 64.07 -10.39 29.02
C LYS A 16 64.94 -11.63 28.80
N ALA A 17 64.33 -12.82 28.72
CA ALA A 17 65.05 -14.07 28.41
C ALA A 17 65.71 -14.06 27.00
N GLY A 18 65.16 -13.29 26.06
CA GLY A 18 65.71 -13.08 24.72
C GLY A 18 66.82 -12.03 24.63
N GLY A 19 67.24 -11.44 25.75
CA GLY A 19 68.33 -10.45 25.79
C GLY A 19 67.90 -8.99 25.67
N PHE A 20 66.60 -8.69 25.69
CA PHE A 20 66.12 -7.30 25.79
C PHE A 20 66.33 -6.76 27.21
N SER A 21 66.65 -5.46 27.33
CA SER A 21 66.68 -4.82 28.65
C SER A 21 65.27 -4.76 29.25
N GLU A 22 65.18 -4.65 30.58
CA GLU A 22 63.89 -4.55 31.28
C GLU A 22 63.03 -3.41 30.74
N GLN A 23 63.62 -2.23 30.52
CA GLN A 23 62.93 -1.08 29.97
C GLN A 23 62.42 -1.32 28.54
N GLN A 24 63.19 -2.03 27.70
CA GLN A 24 62.76 -2.40 26.34
C GLN A 24 61.61 -3.42 26.38
N ALA A 25 61.72 -4.42 27.25
CA ALA A 25 60.71 -5.46 27.41
C ALA A 25 59.37 -4.88 27.86
N GLU A 26 59.37 -4.05 28.91
CA GLU A 26 58.17 -3.38 29.43
C GLU A 26 57.53 -2.45 28.39
N THR A 27 58.34 -1.68 27.65
CA THR A 27 57.84 -0.75 26.64
C THR A 27 57.14 -1.50 25.51
N GLN A 28 57.76 -2.57 24.98
CA GLN A 28 57.15 -3.39 23.93
C GLN A 28 55.89 -4.09 24.42
N ALA A 29 55.92 -4.63 25.63
CA ALA A 29 54.75 -5.31 26.21
C ALA A 29 53.57 -4.37 26.38
N ARG A 30 53.81 -3.12 26.83
CA ARG A 30 52.76 -2.10 26.95
C ARG A 30 52.19 -1.70 25.60
N VAL A 31 53.03 -1.44 24.60
CA VAL A 31 52.57 -1.06 23.25
C VAL A 31 51.75 -2.19 22.61
N ILE A 32 52.16 -3.44 22.78
CA ILE A 32 51.42 -4.60 22.26
C ILE A 32 50.12 -4.82 23.05
N ALA A 33 50.13 -4.63 24.38
CA ALA A 33 48.91 -4.68 25.19
C ALA A 33 47.88 -3.64 24.72
N ASP A 34 48.28 -2.39 24.57
CA ASP A 34 47.42 -1.31 24.06
C ASP A 34 46.88 -1.60 22.66
N LEU A 35 47.70 -2.19 21.77
CA LEU A 35 47.27 -2.56 20.42
C LEU A 35 46.25 -3.69 20.44
N VAL A 36 46.46 -4.72 21.25
CA VAL A 36 45.54 -5.86 21.41
C VAL A 36 44.22 -5.38 21.99
N GLU A 37 44.25 -4.53 23.02
CA GLU A 37 43.04 -3.97 23.63
C GLU A 37 42.23 -3.15 22.62
N LYS A 38 42.88 -2.26 21.86
CA LYS A 38 42.21 -1.48 20.81
C LYS A 38 41.62 -2.35 19.71
N GLN A 39 42.32 -3.40 19.28
CA GLN A 39 41.83 -4.36 18.29
C GLN A 39 40.62 -5.14 18.80
N LEU A 40 40.64 -5.58 20.06
CA LEU A 40 39.52 -6.29 20.69
C LEU A 40 38.30 -5.38 20.80
N ALA A 41 38.48 -4.13 21.27
CA ALA A 41 37.41 -3.13 21.32
C ALA A 41 36.81 -2.88 19.93
N THR A 42 37.66 -2.68 18.93
CA THR A 42 37.22 -2.46 17.53
C THR A 42 36.43 -3.65 16.99
N ARG A 43 36.88 -4.89 17.25
CA ARG A 43 36.14 -6.10 16.83
C ARG A 43 34.78 -6.21 17.51
N GLN A 44 34.71 -5.94 18.81
CA GLN A 44 33.44 -5.95 19.54
C GLN A 44 32.47 -4.89 19.00
N GLU A 45 32.96 -3.69 18.69
CA GLU A 45 32.15 -2.64 18.06
C GLU A 45 31.63 -3.06 16.69
N VAL A 46 32.48 -3.71 15.87
CA VAL A 46 32.08 -4.24 14.56
C VAL A 46 31.03 -5.32 14.70
N GLU A 47 31.23 -6.30 15.60
CA GLU A 47 30.26 -7.37 15.86
C GLU A 47 28.93 -6.81 16.36
N SER A 48 28.95 -5.80 17.23
CA SER A 48 27.74 -5.11 17.68
C SER A 48 27.02 -4.43 16.52
N ARG A 49 27.75 -3.68 15.68
CA ARG A 49 27.16 -3.01 14.50
C ARG A 49 26.60 -4.00 13.50
N GLU A 50 27.27 -5.12 13.27
CA GLU A 50 26.75 -6.19 12.41
C GLU A 50 25.47 -6.79 12.96
N ALA A 51 25.37 -7.00 14.27
CA ALA A 51 24.16 -7.48 14.91
C ALA A 51 23.01 -6.46 14.80
N ASP A 52 23.30 -5.18 14.98
CA ASP A 52 22.31 -4.10 14.85
C ASP A 52 21.83 -3.94 13.41
N ILE A 53 22.73 -3.97 12.42
CA ILE A 53 22.35 -3.94 11.00
C ILE A 53 21.46 -5.15 10.65
N LYS A 54 21.80 -6.36 11.12
CA LYS A 54 20.96 -7.55 10.89
C LYS A 54 19.56 -7.39 11.48
N ARG A 55 19.46 -6.77 12.68
CA ARG A 55 18.16 -6.48 13.29
C ARG A 55 17.38 -5.44 12.49
N GLU A 56 18.01 -4.34 12.10
CA GLU A 56 17.36 -3.28 11.32
C GLU A 56 16.89 -3.80 9.95
N VAL A 57 17.70 -4.62 9.28
CA VAL A 57 17.30 -5.29 8.03
C VAL A 57 16.08 -6.16 8.27
N HIS A 58 16.10 -7.04 9.28
CA HIS A 58 14.96 -7.91 9.57
C HIS A 58 13.70 -7.12 9.95
N GLU A 59 13.84 -6.04 10.71
CA GLU A 59 12.73 -5.15 11.04
C GLU A 59 12.17 -4.46 9.78
N SER A 60 13.04 -4.02 8.88
CA SER A 60 12.65 -3.42 7.61
C SER A 60 11.92 -4.41 6.69
N GLU A 61 12.37 -5.67 6.63
CA GLU A 61 11.72 -6.75 5.89
C GLU A 61 10.31 -7.02 6.44
N ASN A 62 10.18 -7.16 7.76
CA ASN A 62 8.89 -7.36 8.42
C ASN A 62 7.94 -6.17 8.16
N ARG A 63 8.48 -4.94 8.21
CA ARG A 63 7.70 -3.72 7.91
C ARG A 63 7.23 -3.70 6.46
N LEU A 64 8.07 -4.12 5.52
CA LEU A 64 7.71 -4.22 4.11
C LEU A 64 6.63 -5.29 3.89
N GLU A 65 6.75 -6.46 4.52
CA GLU A 65 5.73 -7.52 4.43
C GLU A 65 4.35 -7.04 4.92
N ILE A 66 4.32 -6.34 6.07
CA ILE A 66 3.09 -5.74 6.59
C ILE A 66 2.50 -4.73 5.61
N ARG A 67 3.32 -3.84 5.03
CA ARG A 67 2.85 -2.84 4.06
C ARG A 67 2.34 -3.46 2.76
N VAL A 68 2.97 -4.54 2.29
CA VAL A 68 2.47 -5.30 1.12
C VAL A 68 1.09 -5.85 1.42
N ARG A 69 0.91 -6.51 2.57
CA ARG A 69 -0.40 -7.06 2.98
C ARG A 69 -1.45 -5.97 3.15
N GLU A 70 -1.09 -4.82 3.72
CA GLU A 70 -2.01 -3.68 3.85
C GLU A 70 -2.45 -3.14 2.48
N LEU A 71 -1.53 -3.04 1.51
CA LEU A 71 -1.84 -2.61 0.15
C LEU A 71 -2.72 -3.62 -0.59
N GLU A 72 -2.48 -4.92 -0.43
CA GLU A 72 -3.33 -5.97 -0.98
C GLU A 72 -4.77 -5.86 -0.48
N LEU A 73 -4.95 -5.68 0.84
CA LEU A 73 -6.26 -5.48 1.45
C LEU A 73 -6.95 -4.20 0.97
N LYS A 74 -6.21 -3.09 0.85
CA LYS A 74 -6.77 -1.84 0.30
C LYS A 74 -7.21 -2.00 -1.15
N ILE A 75 -6.42 -2.69 -1.97
CA ILE A 75 -6.77 -2.96 -3.37
C ILE A 75 -8.03 -3.83 -3.45
N GLU A 76 -8.13 -4.86 -2.60
CA GLU A 76 -9.33 -5.72 -2.55
C GLU A 76 -10.58 -4.93 -2.14
N ASN A 77 -10.48 -4.13 -1.08
CA ASN A 77 -11.60 -3.30 -0.61
C ASN A 77 -12.04 -2.30 -1.68
N THR A 78 -11.12 -1.54 -2.27
CA THR A 78 -11.47 -0.58 -3.34
C THR A 78 -12.06 -1.28 -4.57
N ARG A 79 -11.60 -2.49 -4.91
CA ARG A 79 -12.21 -3.29 -5.99
C ARG A 79 -13.64 -3.72 -5.65
N ALA A 80 -13.89 -4.11 -4.41
CA ALA A 80 -15.23 -4.48 -3.94
C ALA A 80 -16.19 -3.29 -3.95
N GLU A 81 -15.73 -2.13 -3.45
CA GLU A 81 -16.46 -0.86 -3.47
C GLU A 81 -16.81 -0.45 -4.91
N LEU A 82 -15.84 -0.40 -5.81
CA LEU A 82 -16.08 -0.04 -7.22
C LEU A 82 -17.05 -1.00 -7.91
N LYS A 83 -17.01 -2.29 -7.59
CA LYS A 83 -17.95 -3.26 -8.14
C LYS A 83 -19.39 -2.98 -7.67
N LEU A 84 -19.55 -2.67 -6.38
CA LEU A 84 -20.83 -2.31 -5.80
C LEU A 84 -21.37 -1.01 -6.41
N ASP A 85 -20.53 0.02 -6.56
CA ASP A 85 -20.91 1.29 -7.19
C ASP A 85 -21.36 1.10 -8.65
N ILE A 86 -20.65 0.24 -9.40
CA ILE A 86 -21.04 -0.13 -10.78
C ILE A 86 -22.42 -0.80 -10.80
N ASP A 87 -22.68 -1.72 -9.88
CA ASP A 87 -23.96 -2.44 -9.83
C ASP A 87 -25.12 -1.50 -9.42
N ILE A 88 -24.87 -0.58 -8.49
CA ILE A 88 -25.82 0.49 -8.13
C ILE A 88 -26.10 1.39 -9.33
N ALA A 89 -25.07 1.92 -9.98
CA ALA A 89 -25.21 2.81 -11.14
C ALA A 89 -25.98 2.13 -12.29
N LYS A 90 -25.73 0.84 -12.54
CA LYS A 90 -26.50 0.05 -13.52
C LYS A 90 -27.97 -0.07 -13.13
N ALA A 91 -28.26 -0.31 -11.85
CA ALA A 91 -29.63 -0.43 -11.36
C ALA A 91 -30.38 0.92 -11.43
N GLU A 92 -29.70 2.03 -11.15
CA GLU A 92 -30.22 3.39 -11.32
C GLU A 92 -30.52 3.70 -12.78
N LEU A 93 -29.55 3.50 -13.68
CA LEU A 93 -29.75 3.73 -15.12
C LEU A 93 -30.91 2.90 -15.68
N LYS A 94 -31.06 1.64 -15.23
CA LYS A 94 -32.18 0.81 -15.66
C LYS A 94 -33.53 1.38 -15.19
N ARG A 95 -33.61 1.84 -13.95
CA ARG A 95 -34.83 2.48 -13.40
C ARG A 95 -35.16 3.77 -14.14
N ASP A 96 -34.17 4.60 -14.43
CA ASP A 96 -34.37 5.86 -15.16
C ASP A 96 -34.83 5.62 -16.60
N ILE A 97 -34.29 4.60 -17.27
CA ILE A 97 -34.76 4.18 -18.59
C ILE A 97 -36.23 3.72 -18.54
N GLU A 98 -36.60 2.93 -17.54
CA GLU A 98 -37.98 2.47 -17.36
C GLU A 98 -38.94 3.65 -17.06
N ALA A 99 -38.51 4.60 -16.23
CA ALA A 99 -39.26 5.82 -15.94
C ALA A 99 -39.47 6.68 -17.20
N CYS A 100 -38.40 6.95 -17.95
CA CYS A 100 -38.45 7.67 -19.23
C CYS A 100 -39.36 6.96 -20.24
N ARG A 101 -39.29 5.62 -20.35
CA ARG A 101 -40.18 4.84 -21.21
C ARG A 101 -41.64 5.00 -20.80
N ALA A 102 -41.93 4.94 -19.50
CA ALA A 102 -43.29 5.12 -18.99
C ALA A 102 -43.83 6.53 -19.29
N ASP A 103 -43.01 7.57 -19.11
CA ASP A 103 -43.40 8.94 -19.39
C ASP A 103 -43.61 9.19 -20.90
N LEU A 104 -42.77 8.59 -21.75
CA LEU A 104 -42.99 8.60 -23.20
C LEU A 104 -44.32 7.95 -23.57
N VAL A 105 -44.66 6.79 -22.98
CA VAL A 105 -45.95 6.13 -23.23
C VAL A 105 -47.12 7.02 -22.79
N LYS A 106 -47.05 7.64 -21.59
CA LYS A 106 -48.09 8.57 -21.13
C LYS A 106 -48.28 9.73 -22.11
N TRP A 107 -47.19 10.32 -22.60
CA TRP A 107 -47.25 11.43 -23.56
C TRP A 107 -47.87 11.00 -24.89
N VAL A 108 -47.44 9.87 -25.45
CA VAL A 108 -47.98 9.31 -26.69
C VAL A 108 -49.47 9.01 -26.56
N VAL A 109 -49.89 8.39 -25.46
CA VAL A 109 -51.30 8.14 -25.17
C VAL A 109 -52.07 9.46 -25.14
N GLY A 110 -51.58 10.48 -24.43
CA GLY A 110 -52.20 11.80 -24.39
C GLY A 110 -52.38 12.43 -25.78
N VAL A 111 -51.35 12.36 -26.63
CA VAL A 111 -51.41 12.88 -28.00
C VAL A 111 -52.41 12.09 -28.86
N VAL A 112 -52.36 10.76 -28.84
CA VAL A 112 -53.25 9.91 -29.64
C VAL A 112 -54.72 10.13 -29.26
N PHE A 113 -55.03 10.18 -27.96
CA PHE A 113 -56.39 10.47 -27.48
C PHE A 113 -56.82 11.90 -27.87
N GLY A 114 -55.95 12.89 -27.73
CA GLY A 114 -56.25 14.28 -28.11
C GLY A 114 -56.56 14.44 -29.59
N VAL A 115 -55.74 13.83 -30.46
CA VAL A 115 -55.98 13.83 -31.92
C VAL A 115 -57.28 13.11 -32.26
N GLY A 116 -57.59 11.98 -31.61
CA GLY A 116 -58.84 11.24 -31.83
C GLY A 116 -60.08 12.05 -31.49
N LEU A 117 -60.09 12.78 -30.36
CA LEU A 117 -61.19 13.68 -30.00
C LEU A 117 -61.34 14.82 -31.01
N LEU A 118 -60.23 15.40 -31.46
CA LEU A 118 -60.25 16.46 -32.46
C LEU A 118 -60.84 15.96 -33.80
N GLN A 119 -60.40 14.80 -34.29
CA GLN A 119 -60.93 14.20 -35.52
C GLN A 119 -62.44 13.94 -35.44
N LEU A 120 -62.92 13.42 -34.30
CA LEU A 120 -64.34 13.18 -34.09
C LEU A 120 -65.16 14.48 -34.11
N SER A 121 -64.63 15.55 -33.53
CA SER A 121 -65.28 16.87 -33.57
C SER A 121 -65.36 17.43 -34.99
N ILE A 122 -64.30 17.28 -35.79
CA ILE A 122 -64.25 17.70 -37.20
C ILE A 122 -65.28 16.92 -38.03
N ILE A 123 -65.32 15.59 -37.89
CA ILE A 123 -66.28 14.74 -38.62
C ILE A 123 -67.73 15.14 -38.27
N THR A 124 -68.02 15.32 -36.98
CA THR A 124 -69.37 15.72 -36.52
C THR A 124 -69.78 17.08 -37.09
N ALA A 125 -68.88 18.06 -37.06
CA ALA A 125 -69.13 19.39 -37.63
C ALA A 125 -69.36 19.34 -39.15
N LEU A 126 -68.61 18.52 -39.87
CA LEU A 126 -68.79 18.32 -41.31
C LEU A 126 -70.14 17.66 -41.63
N LEU A 127 -70.54 16.64 -40.86
CA LEU A 127 -71.85 15.98 -41.02
C LEU A 127 -73.00 16.96 -40.80
N LEU A 128 -72.97 17.74 -39.72
CA LEU A 128 -73.98 18.79 -39.45
C LEU A 128 -74.04 19.82 -40.58
N ARG A 129 -72.89 20.22 -41.12
CA ARG A 129 -72.81 21.16 -42.23
C ARG A 129 -73.40 20.62 -43.54
N VAL A 130 -73.24 19.32 -43.81
CA VAL A 130 -73.84 18.66 -44.98
C VAL A 130 -75.35 18.55 -44.82
N ILE A 131 -75.84 18.14 -43.64
CA ILE A 131 -77.27 18.03 -43.35
C ILE A 131 -77.97 19.38 -43.52
N ASN A 132 -77.40 20.47 -43.02
CA ASN A 132 -77.99 21.82 -43.17
C ASN A 132 -77.97 22.38 -44.61
N LYS A 133 -77.30 21.71 -45.56
CA LYS A 133 -77.25 22.11 -46.97
C LYS A 133 -78.15 21.27 -47.88
N LEU A 134 -78.65 20.13 -47.39
CA LEU A 134 -79.71 19.33 -48.04
C LEU A 134 -81.08 19.89 -47.67
#